data_AF-A0A942AYY9-F1
#
_entry.id   AF-A0A942AYY9-F1
#
_cell.length_a   1.000
_cell.length_b   1.000
_cell.length_c   1.000
_cell.angle_alpha   90.00
_cell.angle_beta   90.00
_cell.angle_gamma   90.00
#
_symmetry.space_group_name_H-M   'P 1'
#
loop_
_entity.id
_entity.type
_entity.pdbx_description
1 polymer ?
#
loop_
_entity_poly.entity_id
_entity_poly.type
_entity_poly.pdbx_seq_one_letter_code
_entity_poly.pdbx_strand_id
1 'polypeptide(L)' 'EFLPMCGGDCPKNRFVKNEAGEYISCLCQGFQMFFRHTQKQFEFMANELRHQRPPANIMKKFKHKI' A
#
# COMPACT_ATOMS: atom_id res chain seq x y z
N GLU A 1 6.29 -7.79 -6.46
CA GLU A 1 6.67 -6.99 -5.28
C GLU A 1 5.52 -6.79 -4.29
N PHE A 2 4.46 -6.06 -4.64
CA PHE A 2 3.37 -5.71 -3.70
C PHE A 2 2.22 -6.73 -3.57
N LEU A 3 2.33 -7.89 -4.23
CA LEU A 3 1.29 -8.93 -4.16
C LEU A 3 0.93 -9.36 -2.72
N PRO A 4 1.88 -9.47 -1.76
CA PRO A 4 1.53 -9.77 -0.37
C PRO A 4 0.67 -8.71 0.32
N MET A 5 0.73 -7.44 -0.13
CA MET A 5 -0.08 -6.35 0.42
C MET A 5 -1.42 -6.20 -0.29
N CYS A 6 -1.46 -6.39 -1.62
CA CYS A 6 -2.67 -6.17 -2.40
C CYS A 6 -3.53 -7.43 -2.59
N GLY A 7 -2.95 -8.63 -2.50
CA GLY A 7 -3.66 -9.90 -2.71
C GLY A 7 -4.30 -10.07 -4.10
N GLY A 8 -3.94 -9.19 -5.06
CA GLY A 8 -4.59 -9.10 -6.37
C GLY A 8 -5.89 -8.30 -6.39
N ASP A 9 -6.27 -7.61 -5.30
CA ASP A 9 -7.51 -6.81 -5.16
C ASP A 9 -8.81 -7.64 -5.21
N CYS A 10 -9.97 -7.01 -5.02
CA CYS A 10 -11.28 -7.64 -5.18
C CYS A 10 -11.46 -8.23 -6.60
N PRO A 11 -12.01 -9.45 -6.75
CA PRO A 11 -12.28 -10.06 -8.06
C PRO A 11 -13.08 -9.17 -9.03
N LYS A 12 -13.99 -8.31 -8.50
CA LYS A 12 -14.76 -7.34 -9.29
C LYS A 12 -13.87 -6.39 -10.10
N ASN A 13 -12.66 -6.09 -9.61
CA ASN A 13 -11.73 -5.17 -10.27
C ASN A 13 -10.74 -5.89 -11.20
N ARG A 14 -10.78 -7.23 -11.27
CA ARG A 14 -9.83 -8.05 -12.02
C ARG A 14 -10.34 -8.33 -13.44
N PHE A 15 -10.35 -7.30 -14.28
CA PHE A 15 -10.87 -7.41 -15.65
C PHE A 15 -9.91 -6.91 -16.74
N VAL A 16 -8.71 -6.45 -16.37
CA VAL A 16 -7.65 -6.07 -17.33
C VAL A 16 -6.72 -7.26 -17.53
N LYS A 17 -6.39 -7.59 -18.79
CA LYS A 17 -5.39 -8.63 -19.08
C LYS A 17 -3.98 -8.07 -19.05
N ASN A 18 -3.06 -8.76 -18.39
CA ASN A 18 -1.63 -8.48 -18.48
C ASN A 18 -1.02 -9.13 -19.74
N GLU A 19 0.28 -8.92 -19.95
CA GLU A 19 1.04 -9.50 -21.08
C GLU A 19 1.05 -11.04 -21.08
N ALA A 20 0.91 -11.66 -19.90
CA ALA A 20 0.78 -13.11 -19.75
C ALA A 20 -0.67 -13.63 -20.00
N GLY A 21 -1.62 -12.74 -20.29
CA GLY A 21 -3.02 -13.07 -20.52
C GLY A 21 -3.86 -13.27 -19.25
N GLU A 22 -3.29 -13.04 -18.06
CA GLU A 22 -3.99 -13.16 -16.78
C GLU A 22 -4.83 -11.92 -16.48
N TYR A 23 -5.98 -12.12 -15.85
CA TYR A 23 -6.82 -11.02 -15.37
C TYR A 23 -6.29 -10.45 -14.05
N ILE A 24 -5.83 -9.20 -14.11
CA ILE A 24 -5.32 -8.43 -12.97
C ILE A 24 -6.24 -7.27 -12.62
N SER A 25 -6.06 -6.72 -11.41
CA SER A 25 -6.76 -5.49 -11.01
C SER A 25 -6.46 -4.35 -11.98
N CYS A 26 -7.48 -3.63 -12.44
CA CYS A 26 -7.33 -2.40 -13.19
C CYS A 26 -6.56 -1.31 -12.41
N LEU A 27 -6.48 -1.44 -11.08
CA LEU A 27 -5.76 -0.54 -10.19
C LEU A 27 -4.33 -0.99 -9.90
N CYS A 28 -3.84 -2.07 -10.52
CA CYS A 28 -2.54 -2.65 -10.21
C CYS A 28 -1.41 -1.60 -10.22
N GLN A 29 -1.31 -0.79 -11.28
CA GLN A 29 -0.30 0.27 -11.38
C GLN A 29 -0.46 1.34 -10.28
N GLY A 30 -1.70 1.75 -10.00
CA GLY A 30 -2.02 2.70 -8.94
C GLY A 30 -1.64 2.17 -7.55
N PHE A 31 -1.92 0.90 -7.27
CA PHE A 31 -1.47 0.26 -6.03
C PHE A 31 0.04 0.20 -5.91
N GLN A 32 0.77 -0.13 -6.97
CA GLN A 32 2.23 -0.10 -6.92
C GLN A 32 2.77 1.30 -6.58
N MET A 33 2.20 2.35 -7.18
CA MET A 33 2.55 3.73 -6.85
C MET A 33 2.22 4.08 -5.39
N PHE A 34 1.02 3.74 -4.94
CA PHE A 34 0.55 3.96 -3.58
C PHE A 34 1.46 3.29 -2.55
N PHE A 35 1.72 1.99 -2.71
CA PHE A 35 2.55 1.25 -1.76
C PHE A 35 4.00 1.76 -1.77
N ARG A 36 4.61 2.01 -2.93
CA ARG A 36 5.96 2.61 -2.97
C ARG A 36 6.04 3.94 -2.23
N HIS A 37 5.01 4.78 -2.33
CA HIS A 37 4.99 6.09 -1.67
C HIS A 37 4.74 6.01 -0.16
N THR A 38 3.90 5.07 0.28
CA THR A 38 3.35 5.04 1.65
C THR A 38 3.94 3.95 2.54
N GLN A 39 4.73 3.02 1.99
CA GLN A 39 5.24 1.86 2.72
C GLN A 39 5.95 2.25 4.03
N LYS A 40 6.88 3.21 3.99
CA LYS A 40 7.65 3.63 5.18
C LYS A 40 6.75 4.19 6.29
N GLN A 41 5.70 4.90 5.89
CA GLN A 41 4.71 5.50 6.78
C GLN A 41 3.85 4.41 7.44
N PHE A 42 3.36 3.44 6.67
CA PHE A 42 2.61 2.31 7.21
C PHE A 42 3.46 1.41 8.11
N GLU A 43 4.72 1.15 7.75
CA GLU A 43 5.67 0.41 8.58
C GLU A 43 5.90 1.11 9.93
N PHE A 44 6.06 2.43 9.91
CA PHE A 44 6.15 3.23 11.13
C PHE A 44 4.87 3.11 11.98
N MET A 45 3.69 3.29 11.40
CA MET A 45 2.42 3.18 12.13
C MET A 45 2.22 1.77 12.72
N ALA A 46 2.55 0.73 11.96
CA ALA A 46 2.51 -0.65 12.43
C ALA A 46 3.49 -0.89 13.59
N ASN A 47 4.68 -0.27 13.56
CA ASN A 47 5.63 -0.32 14.66
C ASN A 47 5.11 0.39 15.91
N GLU A 48 4.45 1.54 15.78
CA GLU A 48 3.82 2.22 16.91
C GLU A 48 2.77 1.34 17.58
N LEU A 49 1.87 0.73 16.79
CA LEU A 49 0.83 -0.17 17.29
C LEU A 49 1.41 -1.39 18.01
N ARG A 50 2.46 -2.03 17.46
CA ARG A 50 3.16 -3.16 18.10
C ARG A 50 3.73 -2.82 19.48
N HIS A 51 4.05 -1.54 19.72
CA HIS A 51 4.56 -1.05 20.99
C HIS A 51 3.48 -0.33 21.82
N GLN A 52 2.20 -0.50 21.50
CA GLN A 52 1.06 0.14 22.18
C GLN A 52 1.17 1.68 22.22
N ARG A 53 1.73 2.28 21.17
CA ARG A 53 1.84 3.74 21.00
C ARG A 53 0.88 4.23 19.91
N PRO A 54 0.47 5.52 19.95
CA PRO A 54 -0.43 6.06 18.93
C PRO A 54 0.21 6.09 17.52
N PRO A 55 -0.41 5.49 16.49
CA PRO A 55 0.11 5.56 15.11
C PRO A 55 0.12 7.01 14.57
N ALA A 56 -0.69 7.90 15.16
CA ALA A 56 -0.71 9.34 14.87
C ALA A 56 0.64 10.05 15.10
N ASN A 57 1.60 9.41 15.80
CA ASN A 57 2.99 9.89 15.89
C ASN A 57 3.66 10.04 14.51
N ILE A 58 3.12 9.42 13.46
CA ILE A 58 3.51 9.62 12.07
C ILE A 58 3.53 11.10 11.68
N MET A 59 2.57 11.90 12.17
CA MET A 59 2.45 13.33 11.86
C MET A 59 3.64 14.14 12.36
N LYS A 60 4.24 13.71 13.47
CA LYS A 60 5.48 14.30 14.00
C LYS A 60 6.70 13.78 13.24
N LYS A 61 6.74 12.49 12.91
CA LYS A 61 7.89 11.81 12.28
C LYS A 61 8.11 12.23 10.81
N PHE A 62 7.04 12.37 10.03
CA PHE A 62 7.08 12.63 8.59
C PHE A 62 6.54 14.01 8.23
N LYS A 63 6.59 14.96 9.17
CA LYS A 63 6.06 16.32 9.00
C LYS A 63 6.63 16.93 7.72
N HIS A 64 5.77 17.18 6.73
CA HIS A 64 6.17 17.86 5.51
C HIS A 64 6.52 19.30 5.88
N LYS A 65 7.76 19.72 5.60
CA LYS A 65 8.10 21.14 5.64
C LYS A 65 7.46 21.75 4.39
N ILE A 66 6.35 22.47 4.59
CA ILE A 66 5.84 23.42 3.59
C ILE A 66 6.76 24.64 3.63
#